data_AF-A0A4Q7AFT9-F1
#
_entry.id   AF-A0A4Q7AFT9-F1
#
_cell.length_a   1.000
_cell.length_b   1.000
_cell.length_c   1.000
_cell.angle_alpha   90.00
_cell.angle_beta   90.00
_cell.angle_gamma   90.00
#
_symmetry.space_group_name_H-M   'P 1'
#
loop_
_entity.id
_entity.type
_entity.pdbx_description
1 polymer ?
#
loop_
_entity_poly.entity_id
_entity_poly.type
_entity_poly.pdbx_seq_one_letter_code
_entity_poly.pdbx_strand_id
1 'polypeptide(L)' 'MTVSNITVLSLLGKEVSFSVLLDDQKKPFFPDGIQVDGPVEEVIIALNGNHQILVGDEFYPVSDIQKIYVKTCIEFS' A
#
# COMPACT_ATOMS: atom_id res chain seq x y z
N MET A 1 -19.52 1.65 8.08
CA MET A 1 -18.11 2.09 8.20
C MET A 1 -17.60 2.29 6.79
N THR A 2 -17.39 3.54 6.36
CA THR A 2 -17.17 3.90 4.93
C THR A 2 -15.87 4.70 4.73
N VAL A 3 -15.20 5.07 5.82
CA VAL A 3 -14.06 5.99 5.82
C VAL A 3 -12.77 5.31 5.32
N SER A 4 -12.59 4.03 5.64
CA SER A 4 -11.47 3.21 5.16
C SER A 4 -11.48 3.05 3.63
N ASN A 5 -12.64 2.75 3.05
CA ASN A 5 -12.77 2.40 1.64
C ASN A 5 -12.53 3.61 0.72
N ILE A 6 -13.00 4.80 1.14
CA ILE A 6 -12.80 6.06 0.41
C ILE A 6 -11.30 6.42 0.36
N THR A 7 -10.53 6.04 1.38
CA THR A 7 -9.10 6.36 1.48
C THR A 7 -8.23 5.44 0.62
N VAL A 8 -8.64 4.19 0.37
CA VAL A 8 -7.86 3.28 -0.50
C VAL A 8 -8.06 3.64 -1.97
N LEU A 9 -9.28 3.99 -2.38
CA LEU A 9 -9.57 4.45 -3.74
C LEU A 9 -8.76 5.69 -4.15
N SER A 10 -8.49 6.59 -3.21
CA SER A 10 -7.72 7.82 -3.50
C SER A 10 -6.24 7.56 -3.77
N LEU A 11 -5.75 6.35 -3.50
CA LEU A 11 -4.39 5.94 -3.81
C LEU A 11 -4.20 5.61 -5.30
N LEU A 12 -5.28 5.29 -6.04
CA LEU A 12 -5.18 4.91 -7.46
C LEU A 12 -4.45 5.98 -8.29
N GLY A 13 -3.41 5.58 -9.01
CA GLY A 13 -2.58 6.45 -9.82
C GLY A 13 -1.63 7.36 -9.03
N LYS A 14 -1.55 7.21 -7.70
CA LYS A 14 -0.57 7.93 -6.88
C LYS A 14 0.71 7.14 -6.76
N GLU A 15 1.82 7.85 -6.71
CA GLU A 15 3.10 7.26 -6.32
C GLU A 15 3.13 7.11 -4.80
N VAL A 16 3.38 5.89 -4.33
CA VAL A 16 3.34 5.55 -2.91
C VAL A 16 4.67 4.95 -2.46
N SER A 17 4.92 5.02 -1.17
CA SER A 17 5.96 4.25 -0.50
C SER A 17 5.43 3.74 0.83
N PHE A 18 5.59 2.44 1.08
CA PHE A 18 5.12 1.80 2.30
C PHE A 18 5.98 0.61 2.69
N SER A 19 5.79 0.14 3.91
CA SER A 19 6.41 -1.08 4.43
C SER A 19 5.32 -2.10 4.73
N VAL A 20 5.57 -3.34 4.30
CA VAL A 20 4.64 -4.45 4.52
C VAL A 20 5.05 -5.22 5.78
N LEU A 21 4.07 -5.54 6.61
CA LEU A 21 4.21 -6.46 7.74
C LEU A 21 4.53 -7.84 7.20
N LEU A 22 5.65 -8.39 7.66
CA LEU A 22 6.05 -9.73 7.30
C LEU A 22 5.61 -10.72 8.36
N ASP A 23 5.11 -11.86 7.88
CA ASP A 23 4.94 -13.05 8.71
C ASP A 23 6.23 -13.42 9.42
N ASP A 24 6.11 -14.08 10.57
CA ASP A 24 7.24 -14.52 11.40
C ASP A 24 8.25 -15.40 10.65
N GLN A 25 7.82 -16.03 9.54
CA GLN A 25 8.69 -16.83 8.68
C GLN A 25 9.60 -15.99 7.76
N LYS A 26 9.21 -14.76 7.42
CA LYS A 26 9.97 -13.84 6.56
C LYS A 26 10.77 -12.81 7.34
N LYS A 27 10.42 -12.55 8.61
CA LYS A 27 11.19 -11.68 9.52
C LYS A 27 12.70 -11.97 9.59
N PRO A 28 13.18 -13.23 9.57
CA PRO A 28 14.62 -13.50 9.61
C PRO A 28 15.38 -13.00 8.37
N PHE A 29 14.71 -12.90 7.22
CA PHE A 29 15.32 -12.48 5.95
C PHE A 29 15.19 -10.98 5.72
N PHE A 30 14.17 -10.36 6.28
CA PHE A 30 13.84 -8.95 6.12
C PHE A 30 13.43 -8.39 7.50
N PRO A 31 14.39 -8.16 8.40
CA PRO A 31 14.11 -7.74 9.78
C PRO A 31 13.41 -6.38 9.86
N ASP A 32 13.65 -5.51 8.88
CA ASP A 32 13.05 -4.17 8.79
C ASP A 32 11.77 -4.13 7.93
N GLY A 33 11.28 -5.30 7.48
CA GLY A 33 10.18 -5.41 6.53
C GLY A 33 10.63 -5.31 5.07
N ILE A 34 9.67 -5.42 4.15
CA ILE A 34 9.88 -5.13 2.73
C ILE A 34 9.38 -3.71 2.49
N GLN A 35 10.28 -2.84 2.03
CA GLN A 35 9.90 -1.52 1.56
C GLN A 35 9.50 -1.63 0.09
N VAL A 36 8.30 -1.13 -0.20
CA VAL A 36 7.71 -1.10 -1.53
C VAL A 36 7.52 0.37 -1.92
N ASP A 37 7.95 0.71 -3.13
CA ASP A 37 7.73 2.02 -3.72
C ASP A 37 7.34 1.90 -5.19
N GLY A 38 6.43 2.77 -5.62
CA GLY A 38 5.93 2.76 -6.99
C GLY A 38 4.54 3.36 -7.12
N PRO A 39 4.02 3.47 -8.35
CA PRO A 39 2.65 3.89 -8.60
C PRO A 39 1.66 2.81 -8.18
N VAL A 40 0.51 3.21 -7.63
CA VAL A 40 -0.63 2.30 -7.46
C VAL A 40 -1.35 2.18 -8.79
N GLU A 41 -1.25 0.99 -9.39
CA GLU A 41 -1.82 0.70 -10.70
C GLU A 41 -3.29 0.29 -10.60
N GLU A 42 -3.63 -0.49 -9.58
CA GLU A 42 -4.99 -0.97 -9.34
C GLU A 42 -5.34 -0.99 -7.84
N VAL A 43 -6.64 -0.89 -7.55
CA VAL A 43 -7.19 -0.98 -6.20
C VAL A 43 -8.34 -1.97 -6.17
N ILE A 44 -8.22 -3.02 -5.35
CA ILE A 44 -9.26 -4.03 -5.16
C ILE A 44 -10.02 -3.74 -3.87
N ILE A 45 -11.33 -3.51 -4.00
CA ILE A 45 -12.23 -3.26 -2.88
C ILE A 45 -13.07 -4.51 -2.61
N ALA A 46 -12.62 -5.35 -1.69
CA ALA A 46 -13.43 -6.47 -1.22
C ALA A 46 -14.53 -6.01 -0.24
N LEU A 47 -15.75 -6.53 -0.40
CA LEU A 47 -16.89 -6.22 0.48
C LEU A 47 -16.73 -6.75 1.92
N ASN A 48 -15.80 -7.68 2.12
CA ASN A 48 -15.42 -8.20 3.43
C ASN A 48 -14.42 -7.30 4.19
N GLY A 49 -13.96 -6.19 3.58
CA GLY A 49 -12.99 -5.26 4.16
C GLY A 49 -11.53 -5.56 3.85
N ASN A 50 -11.22 -6.67 3.16
CA ASN A 50 -9.86 -7.02 2.77
C ASN A 50 -9.48 -6.31 1.46
N HIS A 51 -9.18 -5.02 1.56
CA HIS A 51 -8.75 -4.23 0.41
C HIS A 51 -7.30 -4.53 0.03
N GLN A 52 -6.99 -4.43 -1.25
CA GLN A 52 -5.65 -4.65 -1.78
C GLN A 52 -5.31 -3.54 -2.77
N ILE A 53 -4.01 -3.27 -2.91
CA ILE A 53 -3.47 -2.35 -3.92
C ILE A 53 -2.43 -3.08 -4.76
N LEU A 54 -2.39 -2.80 -6.06
CA LEU A 54 -1.35 -3.27 -6.97
C LEU A 54 -0.28 -2.19 -7.09
N VAL A 55 0.97 -2.55 -6.82
CA VAL A 55 2.13 -1.68 -7.03
C VAL A 55 3.20 -2.46 -7.77
N GLY A 56 3.54 -2.02 -8.97
CA GLY A 56 4.31 -2.83 -9.92
C GLY A 56 3.54 -4.11 -10.25
N ASP A 57 4.15 -5.28 -10.01
CA ASP A 57 3.59 -6.59 -10.37
C ASP A 57 2.98 -7.37 -9.19
N GLU A 58 2.86 -6.76 -8.00
CA GLU A 58 2.42 -7.47 -6.78
C GLU A 58 1.25 -6.77 -6.07
N PHE A 59 0.30 -7.60 -5.62
CA PHE A 59 -0.85 -7.17 -4.84
C PHE A 59 -0.55 -7.20 -3.35
N TYR A 60 -0.72 -6.07 -2.69
CA TYR A 60 -0.49 -5.91 -1.26
C TYR A 60 -1.80 -5.69 -0.50
N PRO A 61 -2.12 -6.52 0.52
CA PRO A 61 -3.24 -6.27 1.41
C PRO A 61 -3.03 -5.00 2.22
N VAL A 62 -4.03 -4.11 2.23
CA VAL A 62 -3.97 -2.86 2.99
C VAL A 62 -3.87 -3.13 4.50
N SER A 63 -4.37 -4.28 4.96
CA SER A 63 -4.24 -4.74 6.36
C SER A 63 -2.80 -4.91 6.81
N ASP A 64 -1.91 -5.24 5.87
CA ASP A 64 -0.53 -5.60 6.17
C ASP A 64 0.37 -4.36 6.08
N ILE A 65 -0.16 -3.24 5.58
CA ILE A 65 0.54 -1.98 5.43
C ILE A 65 0.36 -1.17 6.72
N GLN A 66 1.43 -1.00 7.50
CA GLN A 66 1.37 -0.18 8.72
C GLN A 66 1.24 1.31 8.42
N LYS A 67 2.00 1.79 7.43
CA LYS A 67 2.05 3.19 7.03
C LYS A 67 2.26 3.28 5.53
N ILE A 68 1.46 4.13 4.89
CA ILE A 68 1.60 4.46 3.49
C ILE A 68 1.83 5.96 3.34
N TYR A 69 2.85 6.31 2.57
CA TYR A 69 3.16 7.69 2.22
C TYR A 69 2.84 7.87 0.75
N VAL A 70 2.03 8.88 0.44
CA VAL A 70 1.81 9.32 -0.94
C VAL A 70 2.91 10.32 -1.26
N LYS A 71 3.73 10.03 -2.26
CA LYS A 71 4.66 11.00 -2.80
C LYS A 71 3.86 12.01 -3.60
N THR A 72 3.96 13.27 -3.21
CA THR A 72 3.44 14.39 -3.99
C THR A 72 4.64 15.17 -4.49
N CYS A 73 4.78 15.29 -5.82
CA CYS A 73 5.72 16.25 -6.39
C CYS A 73 5.18 17.64 -6.07
N ILE A 74 5.83 18.36 -5.16
CA ILE A 74 5.60 19.79 -4.98
C ILE A 74 6.53 20.47 -5.98
N GLU A 75 5.96 20.93 -7.10
CA GLU A 75 6.68 21.80 -8.02
C GLU A 75 6.79 23.18 -7.38
N PHE A 76 8.00 23.56 -6.95
CA PHE A 76 8.29 24.93 -6.57
C PHE A 76 8.43 25.76 -7.84
N SER A 77 7.45 26.65 -8.09
CA SER A 77 7.46 27.67 -9.15
C SER A 77 8.05 28.97 -8.64
#